data_AF-A0A957YZD3-F1
#
_entry.id   AF-A0A957YZD3-F1
#
_cell.length_a   1.000
_cell.length_b   1.000
_cell.length_c   1.000
_cell.angle_alpha   90.00
_cell.angle_beta   90.00
_cell.angle_gamma   90.00
#
_symmetry.space_group_name_H-M   'P 1'
#
loop_
_entity.id
_entity.type
_entity.pdbx_description
1 polymer ?
#
loop_
_entity_poly.entity_id
_entity_poly.type
_entity_poly.pdbx_seq_one_letter_code
_entity_poly.pdbx_strand_id
1 'polypeptide(L)'
;MARPMMSIGWVLAAETSNAGVRDAYEEARTALHSQLEHQFPQFHWQMELVQEYRYPSYGLLEPLPLLEMGVHEKLSRGWDFALVLVPNDLAPRARTFTIGVPSSALEVAVLSSARLGGAASLADRIAALALHLLGHVWGLEHEDQSP
;
A
#
# COMPACT_ATOMS: atom_id res chain seq x y z
N MET A 1 18.52 22.12 -11.47
CA MET A 1 17.06 22.02 -11.75
C MET A 1 16.39 21.46 -10.52
N ALA A 2 15.19 21.94 -10.15
CA ALA A 2 14.44 21.38 -9.03
C ALA A 2 13.92 19.97 -9.40
N ARG A 3 14.01 19.01 -8.49
CA ARG A 3 13.47 17.66 -8.69
C ARG A 3 11.94 17.71 -8.64
N PRO A 4 11.22 17.04 -9.55
CA PRO A 4 9.76 16.93 -9.45
C PRO A 4 9.37 16.23 -8.14
N MET A 5 8.35 16.77 -7.48
CA MET A 5 7.73 16.16 -6.30
C MET A 5 6.89 14.97 -6.75
N MET A 6 7.00 13.85 -6.05
CA MET A 6 6.12 12.69 -6.18
C MET A 6 5.52 12.38 -4.81
N SER A 7 4.21 12.25 -4.76
CA SER A 7 3.46 12.13 -3.51
C SER A 7 2.67 10.82 -3.47
N ILE A 8 2.81 10.10 -2.36
CA ILE A 8 2.11 8.83 -2.13
C ILE A 8 1.31 8.92 -0.83
N GLY A 9 0.01 8.70 -0.94
CA GLY A 9 -0.87 8.51 0.20
C GLY A 9 -0.69 7.13 0.83
N TRP A 10 -0.52 7.08 2.14
CA TRP A 10 -0.49 5.84 2.93
C TRP A 10 -1.74 5.80 3.82
N VAL A 11 -2.79 5.15 3.35
CA VAL A 11 -4.12 5.19 3.96
C VAL A 11 -4.34 3.93 4.79
N LEU A 12 -4.51 4.07 6.10
CA LEU A 12 -4.92 2.99 6.98
C LEU A 12 -6.45 2.96 7.03
N ALA A 13 -7.07 2.00 6.34
CA ALA A 13 -8.52 1.95 6.15
C ALA A 13 -9.28 1.22 7.28
N ALA A 14 -8.54 0.50 8.13
CA ALA A 14 -9.08 -0.22 9.28
C ALA A 14 -8.15 -0.02 10.48
N GLU A 15 -8.75 0.20 11.64
CA GLU A 15 -8.01 0.33 12.89
C GLU A 15 -7.41 -1.03 13.26
N THR A 16 -6.21 -1.06 13.84
CA THR A 16 -5.69 -2.27 14.49
C THR A 16 -5.37 -1.97 15.95
N SER A 17 -5.94 -2.77 16.85
CA SER A 17 -5.66 -2.68 18.28
C SER A 17 -4.28 -3.26 18.64
N ASN A 18 -3.63 -3.94 17.70
CA ASN A 18 -2.29 -4.48 17.90
C ASN A 18 -1.24 -3.41 17.63
N ALA A 19 -0.60 -2.93 18.69
CA ALA A 19 0.47 -1.93 18.61
C ALA A 19 1.61 -2.35 17.67
N GLY A 20 2.05 -3.62 17.72
CA GLY A 20 3.12 -4.11 16.84
C GLY A 20 2.75 -4.12 15.35
N VAL A 21 1.46 -4.20 15.01
CA VAL A 21 1.01 -4.07 13.61
C VAL A 21 1.02 -2.61 13.16
N ARG A 22 0.60 -1.68 14.03
CA ARG A 22 0.71 -0.24 13.73
C ARG A 22 2.16 0.19 13.55
N ASP A 23 3.04 -0.23 14.45
CA ASP A 23 4.46 0.08 14.39
C ASP A 23 5.06 -0.46 13.09
N ALA A 24 4.69 -1.70 12.71
CA ALA A 24 5.11 -2.28 11.43
C ALA A 24 4.60 -1.49 10.20
N TYR A 25 3.41 -0.87 10.24
CA TYR A 25 2.92 -0.04 9.14
C TYR A 25 3.75 1.24 8.97
N GLU A 26 4.13 1.88 10.08
CA GLU A 26 4.94 3.10 10.06
C GLU A 26 6.41 2.81 9.68
N GLU A 27 6.96 1.70 10.19
CA GLU A 27 8.27 1.20 9.78
C GLU A 27 8.30 0.85 8.30
N ALA A 28 7.27 0.16 7.78
CA ALA A 28 7.16 -0.16 6.37
C ALA A 28 7.09 1.09 5.48
N ARG A 29 6.33 2.12 5.91
CA ARG A 29 6.24 3.40 5.21
C ARG A 29 7.61 4.07 5.10
N THR A 30 8.36 4.08 6.20
CA THR A 30 9.72 4.64 6.26
C THR A 30 10.69 3.86 5.39
N ALA A 31 10.63 2.52 5.44
CA ALA A 31 11.46 1.64 4.62
C ALA A 31 11.18 1.83 3.12
N LEU A 32 9.90 1.90 2.71
CA LEU A 32 9.52 2.17 1.34
C LEU A 32 10.02 3.55 0.87
N HIS A 33 9.82 4.58 1.69
CA HIS A 33 10.30 5.93 1.36
C HIS A 33 11.81 5.94 1.07
N SER A 34 12.61 5.31 1.94
CA SER A 34 14.06 5.19 1.76
C SER A 34 14.43 4.41 0.49
N GLN A 35 13.70 3.32 0.18
CA GLN A 35 13.91 2.55 -1.06
C GLN A 35 13.63 3.40 -2.31
N LEU A 36 12.55 4.19 -2.30
CA LEU A 36 12.18 5.06 -3.41
C LEU A 36 13.20 6.19 -3.62
N GLU A 37 13.68 6.82 -2.54
CA GLU A 37 14.74 7.83 -2.64
C GLU A 37 16.05 7.26 -3.20
N HIS A 38 16.39 6.03 -2.83
CA HIS A 38 17.60 5.37 -3.31
C HIS A 38 17.49 4.92 -4.77
N GLN A 39 16.37 4.29 -5.15
CA GLN A 39 16.17 3.74 -6.50
C GLN A 39 15.83 4.81 -7.53
N PHE A 40 15.12 5.87 -7.12
CA PHE A 40 14.68 6.94 -8.01
C PHE A 40 15.08 8.33 -7.47
N PRO A 41 16.39 8.62 -7.38
CA PRO A 41 16.90 9.86 -6.78
C PRO A 41 16.54 11.12 -7.56
N GLN A 42 16.05 10.98 -8.80
CA GLN A 42 15.58 12.07 -9.63
C GLN A 42 14.28 12.72 -9.13
N PHE A 43 13.51 12.04 -8.28
CA PHE A 43 12.29 12.58 -7.67
C PHE A 43 12.54 13.07 -6.24
N HIS A 44 11.69 13.97 -5.77
CA HIS A 44 11.54 14.27 -4.36
C HIS A 44 10.29 13.56 -3.84
N TRP A 45 10.47 12.56 -2.97
CA TRP A 45 9.37 11.72 -2.50
C TRP A 45 8.74 12.28 -1.23
N GLN A 46 7.42 12.43 -1.26
CA GLN A 46 6.59 12.76 -0.11
C GLN A 46 5.65 11.59 0.18
N MET A 47 5.60 11.15 1.43
CA MET A 47 4.68 10.11 1.87
C MET A 47 3.89 10.59 3.07
N GLU A 48 2.56 10.64 2.94
CA GLU A 48 1.65 11.11 3.98
C GLU A 48 0.84 9.94 4.54
N LEU A 49 0.84 9.79 5.87
CA LEU A 49 0.04 8.81 6.57
C LEU A 49 -1.34 9.40 6.89
N VAL A 50 -2.40 8.70 6.51
CA VAL A 50 -3.78 9.04 6.86
C VAL A 50 -4.46 7.86 7.51
N GLN A 51 -5.13 8.12 8.62
CA GLN A 51 -5.91 7.14 9.37
C GLN A 51 -7.38 7.38 9.06
N GLU A 52 -7.97 6.53 8.22
CA GLU A 52 -9.35 6.65 7.75
C GLU A 52 -10.09 5.33 8.03
N TYR A 53 -10.26 5.04 9.32
CA TYR A 53 -10.78 3.77 9.83
C TYR A 53 -12.28 3.60 9.58
N ARG A 54 -12.67 3.36 8.31
CA ARG A 54 -14.07 3.09 7.93
C ARG A 54 -14.44 1.62 7.98
N TYR A 55 -13.46 0.72 8.12
CA TYR A 55 -13.67 -0.72 8.10
C TYR A 55 -13.30 -1.38 9.44
N PRO A 56 -13.98 -2.49 9.80
CA PRO A 56 -13.60 -3.30 10.95
C PRO A 56 -12.23 -3.95 10.71
N SER A 57 -11.51 -4.20 11.80
CA SER A 57 -10.14 -4.75 11.79
C SER A 57 -10.04 -6.25 11.45
N TYR A 58 -11.17 -6.90 11.18
CA TYR A 58 -11.28 -8.34 10.94
C TYR A 58 -12.34 -8.66 9.88
N GLY A 59 -12.27 -9.87 9.33
CA GLY A 59 -13.18 -10.36 8.30
C GLY A 59 -12.64 -10.19 6.89
N LEU A 60 -13.52 -10.42 5.92
CA LEU A 60 -13.22 -10.36 4.49
C LEU A 60 -13.70 -9.02 3.93
N LEU A 61 -12.82 -8.28 3.25
CA LEU A 61 -13.17 -7.01 2.61
C LEU A 61 -13.13 -7.12 1.09
N GLU A 62 -14.11 -6.51 0.44
CA GLU A 62 -14.12 -6.35 -1.02
C GLU A 62 -13.08 -5.31 -1.46
N PRO A 63 -12.21 -5.60 -2.45
CA PRO A 63 -11.18 -4.66 -2.86
C PRO A 63 -11.71 -3.37 -3.52
N LEU A 64 -12.85 -3.42 -4.20
CA LEU A 64 -13.36 -2.27 -4.95
C LEU A 64 -13.69 -1.05 -4.05
N PRO A 65 -14.46 -1.19 -2.95
CA PRO A 65 -14.66 -0.10 -2.00
C PRO A 65 -13.37 0.47 -1.39
N LEU A 66 -12.34 -0.36 -1.23
CA LEU A 66 -11.03 0.08 -0.73
C LEU A 66 -10.27 0.89 -1.79
N LEU A 67 -10.33 0.48 -3.07
CA LEU A 67 -9.78 1.26 -4.18
C LEU A 67 -10.50 2.61 -4.31
N GLU A 68 -11.82 2.64 -4.22
CA GLU A 68 -12.63 3.87 -4.28
C GLU A 68 -12.29 4.84 -3.14
N MET A 69 -12.07 4.32 -1.92
CA MET A 69 -11.56 5.11 -0.80
C MET A 69 -10.17 5.70 -1.12
N GLY A 70 -9.25 4.90 -1.64
CA GLY A 70 -7.92 5.38 -2.01
C GLY A 70 -7.98 6.47 -3.07
N VAL A 71 -8.86 6.34 -4.07
CA VAL A 71 -9.10 7.38 -5.08
C VAL A 71 -9.62 8.66 -4.42
N HIS A 72 -10.59 8.54 -3.51
CA HIS A 72 -11.14 9.69 -2.80
C HIS A 72 -10.07 10.48 -2.04
N GLU A 73 -9.25 9.79 -1.22
CA GLU A 73 -8.16 10.44 -0.47
C GLU A 73 -7.08 11.01 -1.40
N LYS A 74 -6.71 10.28 -2.46
CA LYS A 74 -5.75 10.75 -3.46
C LYS A 74 -6.20 12.06 -4.08
N LEU A 75 -7.45 12.14 -4.55
CA LEU A 75 -7.98 13.32 -5.20
C LEU A 75 -8.19 14.48 -4.21
N SER A 76 -8.60 14.21 -2.98
CA SER A 76 -8.86 15.25 -1.99
C SER A 76 -7.57 15.95 -1.51
N ARG A 77 -6.44 15.24 -1.53
CA ARG A 77 -5.13 15.73 -1.05
C ARG A 77 -4.16 16.06 -2.18
N GLY A 78 -4.52 15.74 -3.42
CA GLY A 78 -3.69 15.98 -4.60
C GLY A 78 -2.46 15.08 -4.64
N TRP A 79 -2.58 13.83 -4.17
CA TRP A 79 -1.49 12.86 -4.26
C TRP A 79 -1.39 12.26 -5.67
N ASP A 80 -0.19 11.84 -6.08
CA ASP A 80 0.02 11.17 -7.37
C ASP A 80 -0.42 9.69 -7.31
N PHE A 81 -0.17 9.04 -6.17
CA PHE A 81 -0.54 7.64 -5.92
C PHE A 81 -1.15 7.46 -4.53
N ALA A 82 -1.92 6.38 -4.33
CA ALA A 82 -2.33 5.97 -2.98
C ALA A 82 -2.21 4.47 -2.74
N LEU A 83 -1.75 4.13 -1.54
CA LEU A 83 -1.70 2.77 -1.01
C LEU A 83 -2.69 2.68 0.16
N VAL A 84 -3.65 1.78 0.05
CA VAL A 84 -4.66 1.52 1.08
C VAL A 84 -4.31 0.23 1.81
N LEU A 85 -4.08 0.31 3.12
CA LEU A 85 -3.67 -0.80 3.94
C LEU A 85 -4.81 -1.26 4.85
N VAL A 86 -4.98 -2.59 4.92
CA VAL A 86 -5.93 -3.25 5.83
C VAL A 86 -5.29 -4.46 6.50
N PRO A 87 -5.66 -4.77 7.76
CA PRO A 87 -5.29 -6.01 8.43
C PRO A 87 -6.17 -7.20 8.01
N ASN A 88 -7.22 -6.95 7.23
CA ASN A 88 -8.24 -7.91 6.79
C ASN A 88 -7.78 -8.78 5.62
N ASP A 89 -8.36 -9.97 5.50
CA ASP A 89 -8.29 -10.72 4.23
C ASP A 89 -9.06 -9.95 3.14
N LEU A 90 -8.58 -10.01 1.90
CA LEU A 90 -9.26 -9.45 0.73
C LEU A 90 -10.02 -10.54 0.00
N ALA A 91 -11.25 -10.23 -0.42
CA ALA A 91 -12.09 -11.12 -1.23
C ALA A 91 -11.39 -11.41 -2.57
N PRO A 92 -11.02 -12.67 -2.85
CA PRO A 92 -10.35 -12.99 -4.09
C PRO A 92 -11.36 -13.17 -5.23
N ARG A 93 -11.03 -12.71 -6.45
CA ARG A 93 -11.88 -12.91 -7.63
C ARG A 93 -11.65 -14.22 -8.37
N ALA A 94 -10.40 -14.70 -8.41
CA ALA A 94 -10.01 -15.88 -9.21
C ALA A 94 -8.99 -16.80 -8.53
N ARG A 95 -8.46 -16.41 -7.36
CA ARG A 95 -7.45 -17.17 -6.61
C ARG A 95 -7.99 -17.60 -5.25
N THR A 96 -7.27 -18.46 -4.54
CA THR A 96 -7.66 -18.91 -3.20
C THR A 96 -7.60 -17.78 -2.15
N PHE A 97 -6.72 -16.80 -2.35
CA PHE A 97 -6.60 -15.58 -1.55
C PHE A 97 -5.92 -14.47 -2.37
N THR A 98 -6.01 -13.22 -1.92
CA THR A 98 -5.21 -12.10 -2.45
C THR A 98 -4.67 -11.24 -1.31
N ILE A 99 -3.41 -10.82 -1.44
CA ILE A 99 -2.73 -9.94 -0.46
C ILE A 99 -2.54 -8.51 -1.00
N GLY A 100 -2.83 -8.29 -2.28
CA GLY A 100 -2.72 -6.99 -2.90
C GLY A 100 -3.56 -6.89 -4.17
N VAL A 101 -4.13 -5.71 -4.42
CA VAL A 101 -4.94 -5.41 -5.60
C VAL A 101 -4.50 -4.06 -6.15
N PRO A 102 -3.63 -4.02 -7.17
CA PRO A 102 -3.24 -2.78 -7.82
C PRO A 102 -4.27 -2.36 -8.89
N SER A 103 -4.35 -1.06 -9.16
CA SER A 103 -5.06 -0.49 -10.29
C SER A 103 -4.25 0.65 -10.89
N SER A 104 -3.59 0.38 -12.03
CA SER A 104 -2.85 1.40 -12.78
C SER A 104 -3.76 2.52 -13.29
N ALA A 105 -4.96 2.18 -13.74
CA ALA A 105 -5.96 3.15 -14.21
C ALA A 105 -6.43 4.13 -13.11
N LEU A 106 -6.43 3.68 -11.85
CA LEU A 106 -6.80 4.52 -10.71
C LEU A 106 -5.59 5.13 -10.00
N GLU A 107 -4.37 4.67 -10.31
CA GLU A 107 -3.13 5.01 -9.60
C GLU A 107 -3.21 4.70 -8.09
N VAL A 108 -3.95 3.63 -7.75
CA VAL A 108 -4.20 3.20 -6.37
C VAL A 108 -3.95 1.70 -6.25
N ALA A 109 -3.42 1.27 -5.12
CA ALA A 109 -3.37 -0.15 -4.76
C ALA A 109 -3.89 -0.39 -3.34
N VAL A 110 -4.48 -1.57 -3.14
CA VAL A 110 -4.88 -2.07 -1.83
C VAL A 110 -3.89 -3.15 -1.40
N LEU A 111 -3.47 -3.12 -0.14
CA LEU A 111 -2.57 -4.09 0.49
C LEU A 111 -3.24 -4.68 1.72
N SER A 112 -3.20 -6.00 1.84
CA SER A 112 -3.60 -6.73 3.04
C SER A 112 -2.39 -7.26 3.79
N SER A 113 -2.35 -7.00 5.10
CA SER A 113 -1.34 -7.58 5.98
C SER A 113 -1.78 -8.89 6.65
N ALA A 114 -3.00 -9.38 6.40
CA ALA A 114 -3.58 -10.54 7.09
C ALA A 114 -2.72 -11.81 7.00
N ARG A 115 -2.02 -11.98 5.88
CA ARG A 115 -1.26 -13.19 5.55
C ARG A 115 0.25 -12.95 5.46
N LEU A 116 0.73 -11.78 5.86
CA LEU A 116 2.15 -11.45 5.78
C LEU A 116 2.98 -12.02 6.94
N GLY A 117 2.36 -12.64 7.94
CA GLY A 117 3.05 -13.33 9.04
C GLY A 117 3.21 -12.47 10.30
N GLY A 118 4.17 -12.82 11.16
CA GLY A 118 4.36 -12.20 12.47
C GLY A 118 5.11 -10.86 12.44
N ALA A 119 4.95 -10.07 13.51
CA ALA A 119 5.41 -8.68 13.62
C ALA A 119 6.90 -8.46 13.27
N ALA A 120 7.80 -9.40 13.64
CA ALA A 120 9.24 -9.25 13.48
C ALA A 120 9.74 -9.08 12.03
N SER A 121 8.93 -9.45 11.03
CA SER A 121 9.25 -9.23 9.60
C SER A 121 8.11 -8.55 8.84
N LEU A 122 7.12 -8.05 9.57
CA LEU A 122 5.89 -7.54 8.96
C LEU A 122 6.18 -6.23 8.19
N ALA A 123 6.99 -5.35 8.77
CA ALA A 123 7.38 -4.09 8.14
C ALA A 123 8.06 -4.30 6.78
N ASP A 124 9.10 -5.14 6.74
CA ASP A 124 9.84 -5.45 5.51
C ASP A 124 8.94 -6.05 4.43
N ARG A 125 8.04 -6.96 4.82
CA ARG A 125 7.11 -7.61 3.89
C ARG A 125 6.07 -6.63 3.34
N ILE A 126 5.60 -5.70 4.16
CA ILE A 126 4.67 -4.65 3.72
C ILE A 126 5.39 -3.69 2.78
N ALA A 127 6.61 -3.26 3.10
CA ALA A 127 7.40 -2.38 2.24
C ALA A 127 7.68 -3.03 0.87
N ALA A 128 8.11 -4.30 0.87
CA ALA A 128 8.36 -5.06 -0.35
C ALA A 128 7.08 -5.24 -1.19
N LEU A 129 5.95 -5.58 -0.56
CA LEU A 129 4.68 -5.72 -1.25
C LEU A 129 4.17 -4.37 -1.78
N ALA A 130 4.33 -3.29 -1.02
CA ALA A 130 3.97 -1.94 -1.45
C ALA A 130 4.78 -1.51 -2.68
N LEU A 131 6.09 -1.74 -2.68
CA LEU A 131 6.94 -1.47 -3.84
C LEU A 131 6.51 -2.31 -5.05
N HIS A 132 6.22 -3.61 -4.83
CA HIS A 132 5.71 -4.49 -5.88
C HIS A 132 4.39 -3.99 -6.48
N LEU A 133 3.44 -3.56 -5.64
CA LEU A 133 2.17 -3.00 -6.09
C LEU A 133 2.33 -1.66 -6.81
N LEU A 134 3.24 -0.79 -6.37
CA LEU A 134 3.59 0.43 -7.09
C LEU A 134 4.17 0.12 -8.47
N GLY A 135 4.99 -0.92 -8.60
CA GLY A 135 5.45 -1.41 -9.90
C GLY A 135 4.29 -1.70 -10.85
N HIS A 136 3.27 -2.44 -10.40
CA HIS A 136 2.05 -2.70 -11.19
C HIS A 136 1.27 -1.42 -11.51
N VAL A 137 1.16 -0.50 -10.55
CA VAL A 137 0.51 0.79 -10.76
C VAL A 137 1.22 1.61 -11.84
N TRP A 138 2.56 1.57 -11.87
CA TRP A 138 3.38 2.22 -12.91
C TRP A 138 3.42 1.46 -14.24
N GLY A 139 2.68 0.35 -14.36
CA GLY A 139 2.57 -0.41 -15.60
C GLY A 139 3.70 -1.42 -15.83
N LEU A 140 4.48 -1.76 -14.80
CA LEU A 140 5.37 -2.91 -14.88
C LEU A 140 4.53 -4.18 -14.84
N GLU A 141 4.64 -5.02 -15.86
CA GLU A 141 3.99 -6.33 -15.88
C GLU A 141 4.65 -7.28 -14.88
N HIS A 142 3.92 -8.33 -14.47
CA HIS A 142 4.53 -9.42 -13.71
C HIS A 142 5.61 -10.09 -14.58
N GLU A 143 6.86 -10.05 -14.12
CA GLU A 143 7.89 -10.92 -14.67
C GLU A 143 7.72 -12.31 -14.02
N ASP A 144 7.35 -13.33 -14.81
CA ASP A 144 7.21 -14.73 -14.35
C ASP A 144 8.55 -15.37 -13.89
N GLN A 145 9.64 -14.60 -13.86
CA GLN A 145 10.96 -15.05 -13.47
C GLN A 145 11.26 -14.65 -12.02
N SER A 146 10.87 -15.53 -11.09
CA SER A 146 11.72 -15.82 -9.93
C SER A 146 12.36 -17.19 -10.14
N PRO A 147 13.65 -17.37 -9.80
CA PRO A 147 14.37 -18.64 -9.97
C PRO A 147 13.76 -19.79 -9.16
#